data_AF-A0A1H7SB28-F1
#
_entry.id   AF-A0A1H7SB28-F1
#
_cell.length_a   1.000
_cell.length_b   1.000
_cell.length_c   1.000
_cell.angle_alpha   90.00
_cell.angle_beta   90.00
_cell.angle_gamma   90.00
#
_symmetry.space_group_name_H-M   'P 1'
#
loop_
_entity.id
_entity.type
_entity.pdbx_description
1 polymer ?
#
loop_
_entity_poly.entity_id
_entity_poly.type
_entity_poly.pdbx_seq_one_letter_code
_entity_poly.pdbx_strand_id
1 'polypeptide(L)'
;RDAYDVLARHLAIGFHKGQFSFGFCDALAIAVVGFVYDDFISLGEESWPSFFNEVYLAFDAGEVGQPGTDAVEAFARPMIAKIVEDLADDA
;
A
#
# COMPACT_ATOMS: atom_id res chain seq x y z
N ARG A 1 -13.46 2.14 6.39
CA ARG A 1 -12.23 1.73 7.11
C ARG A 1 -11.89 0.30 6.76
N ASP A 2 -12.69 -0.69 7.15
CA ASP A 2 -12.52 -2.10 6.72
C ASP A 2 -12.39 -2.24 5.20
N ALA A 3 -13.13 -1.46 4.41
CA ALA A 3 -13.03 -1.50 2.95
C ALA A 3 -11.64 -1.07 2.42
N TYR A 4 -11.02 -0.05 3.01
CA TYR A 4 -9.67 0.40 2.63
C TYR A 4 -8.64 -0.67 3.00
N ASP A 5 -8.76 -1.23 4.21
CA ASP A 5 -7.83 -2.25 4.68
C ASP A 5 -7.99 -3.58 3.92
N VAL A 6 -9.22 -3.95 3.55
CA VAL A 6 -9.48 -5.10 2.67
C VAL A 6 -8.84 -4.89 1.30
N LEU A 7 -8.98 -3.71 0.70
CA LEU A 7 -8.36 -3.40 -0.59
C LEU A 7 -6.83 -3.41 -0.47
N ALA A 8 -6.27 -2.75 0.54
CA ALA A 8 -4.84 -2.74 0.82
C ALA A 8 -4.28 -4.16 1.00
N ARG A 9 -4.99 -5.03 1.73
CA ARG A 9 -4.61 -6.43 1.91
C ARG A 9 -4.56 -7.19 0.57
N HIS A 10 -5.55 -6.98 -0.30
CA HIS A 10 -5.56 -7.61 -1.62
C HIS A 10 -4.40 -7.10 -2.50
N LEU A 11 -4.12 -5.80 -2.47
CA LEU A 11 -2.99 -5.21 -3.20
C LEU A 11 -1.66 -5.78 -2.72
N ALA A 12 -1.41 -5.77 -1.40
CA ALA A 12 -0.18 -6.27 -0.80
C ALA A 12 0.06 -7.75 -1.15
N ILE A 13 -0.94 -8.61 -0.91
CA ILE A 13 -0.84 -10.04 -1.19
C ILE A 13 -0.67 -10.31 -2.69
N GLY A 14 -1.46 -9.64 -3.54
CA GLY A 14 -1.41 -9.84 -4.98
C GLY A 14 -0.10 -9.38 -5.61
N PHE A 15 0.44 -8.24 -5.16
CA PHE A 15 1.77 -7.76 -5.58
C PHE A 15 2.87 -8.71 -5.10
N HIS A 16 2.85 -9.12 -3.83
CA HIS A 16 3.83 -10.04 -3.26
C HIS A 16 3.88 -11.37 -4.01
N LYS A 17 2.73 -11.90 -4.43
CA LYS A 17 2.62 -13.14 -5.22
C LYS A 17 2.94 -12.97 -6.70
N GLY A 18 3.27 -11.76 -7.17
CA GLY A 18 3.48 -11.46 -8.59
C GLY A 18 2.21 -11.55 -9.44
N GLN A 19 1.03 -11.51 -8.82
CA GLN A 19 -0.27 -11.55 -9.51
C GLN A 19 -0.68 -10.17 -10.03
N PHE A 20 -0.24 -9.11 -9.35
CA PHE A 20 -0.44 -7.72 -9.75
C PHE A 20 0.90 -7.04 -10.05
N SER A 21 0.92 -6.17 -11.06
CA SER A 21 2.09 -5.35 -11.37
C SER A 21 2.18 -4.16 -10.40
N PHE A 22 3.40 -3.64 -10.21
CA PHE A 22 3.62 -2.44 -9.40
C PHE A 22 2.72 -1.28 -9.86
N GLY A 23 2.76 -0.93 -11.15
CA GLY A 23 1.98 0.19 -11.67
C GLY A 23 0.46 0.02 -11.54
N PHE A 24 -0.06 -1.21 -11.47
CA PHE A 24 -1.48 -1.43 -11.18
C PHE A 24 -1.79 -1.15 -9.71
N CYS A 25 -0.99 -1.71 -8.79
CA CYS A 25 -1.18 -1.53 -7.36
C CYS A 25 -1.02 -0.07 -6.93
N ASP A 26 0.04 0.57 -7.43
CA ASP A 26 0.37 1.97 -7.18
C ASP A 26 -0.76 2.90 -7.63
N ALA A 27 -1.19 2.79 -8.89
CA ALA A 27 -2.29 3.59 -9.42
C ALA A 27 -3.59 3.41 -8.63
N LEU A 28 -3.88 2.19 -8.16
CA LEU A 28 -5.08 1.96 -7.34
C LEU A 28 -4.92 2.54 -5.93
N ALA A 29 -3.75 2.42 -5.30
CA ALA A 29 -3.47 3.01 -4.00
C ALA A 29 -3.60 4.54 -4.03
N ILE A 30 -3.04 5.19 -5.06
CA ILE A 30 -3.19 6.64 -5.31
C ILE A 30 -4.66 7.01 -5.54
N ALA A 31 -5.41 6.23 -6.32
CA ALA A 31 -6.83 6.52 -6.54
C ALA A 31 -7.64 6.43 -5.23
N VAL A 32 -7.30 5.49 -4.36
CA VAL A 32 -8.00 5.25 -3.09
C VAL A 32 -7.61 6.27 -2.02
N VAL A 33 -6.34 6.72 -1.96
CA VAL A 33 -5.89 7.67 -0.93
C VAL A 33 -6.64 9.01 -1.00
N GLY A 34 -7.12 9.40 -2.19
CA GLY A 34 -8.02 10.56 -2.33
C GLY A 34 -9.29 10.46 -1.48
N PHE A 35 -9.96 9.30 -1.48
CA PHE A 35 -11.15 9.06 -0.65
C PHE A 35 -10.81 8.97 0.83
N VAL A 36 -9.64 8.43 1.17
CA VAL A 36 -9.14 8.40 2.56
C VAL A 36 -8.98 9.82 3.11
N TYR A 37 -8.44 10.75 2.30
CA TYR A 37 -8.35 12.15 2.69
C TYR A 37 -9.72 12.81 2.84
N ASP A 38 -10.67 12.54 1.95
CA ASP A 38 -12.04 13.06 2.06
C ASP A 38 -12.71 12.61 3.37
N ASP A 39 -12.55 11.34 3.74
CA ASP A 39 -13.03 10.79 5.00
C ASP A 39 -12.33 11.45 6.20
N PHE A 40 -11.00 11.61 6.15
CA PHE A 40 -10.22 12.31 7.19
C PHE A 40 -10.71 13.74 7.41
N ILE A 41 -10.95 14.49 6.34
CA ILE A 41 -11.47 15.87 6.43
C ILE A 41 -12.88 15.87 7.04
N SER A 42 -13.71 14.88 6.71
CA SER A 42 -15.12 14.83 7.11
C SER A 42 -15.35 14.27 8.52
N LEU A 43 -14.53 13.29 8.94
CA LEU A 43 -14.73 12.47 10.13
C LEU A 43 -13.64 12.67 11.20
N GLY A 44 -12.55 13.36 10.86
CA GLY A 44 -11.44 13.65 11.77
C GLY A 44 -10.34 12.58 11.81
N GLU A 45 -9.30 12.84 12.59
CA GLU A 45 -8.05 12.06 12.63
C GLU A 45 -8.24 10.57 12.89
N GLU A 46 -9.20 10.22 13.75
CA GLU A 46 -9.55 8.83 14.04
C GLU A 46 -9.93 8.05 12.78
N SER A 47 -10.32 8.68 11.67
CA SER A 47 -10.68 8.01 10.42
C SER A 47 -9.53 7.59 9.53
N TRP A 48 -8.30 7.94 9.88
CA TRP A 48 -7.13 7.52 9.13
C TRP A 48 -6.91 5.99 9.21
N PRO A 49 -6.99 5.25 8.10
CA PRO A 49 -6.81 3.80 8.09
C PRO A 49 -5.30 3.48 8.12
N SER A 50 -4.77 3.12 9.30
CA SER A 50 -3.33 2.90 9.50
C SER A 50 -2.76 1.83 8.57
N PHE A 51 -3.45 0.71 8.41
CA PHE A 51 -2.99 -0.40 7.59
C PHE A 51 -3.00 -0.06 6.09
N PHE A 52 -4.10 0.53 5.59
CA PHE A 52 -4.10 1.07 4.22
C PHE A 52 -2.95 2.05 3.99
N ASN A 53 -2.70 2.97 4.92
CA ASN A 53 -1.63 3.95 4.79
C ASN A 53 -0.25 3.30 4.72
N GLU A 54 0.00 2.25 5.49
CA GLU A 54 1.26 1.50 5.44
C GLU A 54 1.49 0.88 4.05
N VAL A 55 0.46 0.25 3.48
CA VAL A 55 0.51 -0.31 2.13
C VAL A 55 0.69 0.78 1.07
N TYR A 56 -0.03 1.91 1.20
CA TYR A 56 0.12 3.06 0.31
C TYR A 56 1.56 3.58 0.31
N LEU A 57 2.15 3.79 1.49
CA LEU A 57 3.53 4.28 1.63
C LEU A 57 4.56 3.28 1.06
N ALA A 58 4.29 1.98 1.14
CA ALA A 58 5.15 0.97 0.53
C ALA A 58 5.15 1.07 -1.01
N PHE A 59 4.01 1.38 -1.65
CA PHE A 59 3.95 1.61 -3.09
C PHE A 59 4.57 2.96 -3.48
N ASP A 60 4.30 4.04 -2.73
CA ASP A 60 4.89 5.36 -2.93
C ASP A 60 6.43 5.32 -2.90
N ALA A 61 7.02 4.55 -1.98
CA ALA A 61 8.47 4.34 -1.91
C ALA A 61 9.07 3.68 -3.18
N GLY A 62 8.25 2.99 -3.97
CA GLY A 62 8.65 2.37 -5.24
C GLY A 62 8.62 3.30 -6.44
N GLU A 63 8.07 4.53 -6.32
CA GLU A 63 7.91 5.43 -7.47
C GLU A 63 9.23 6.08 -7.92
N VAL A 64 10.09 6.45 -6.97
CA VAL A 64 11.28 7.27 -7.24
C VAL A 64 12.54 6.65 -6.65
N GLY A 65 13.48 6.32 -7.53
CA GLY A 65 14.81 5.81 -7.17
C GLY A 65 15.93 6.73 -7.62
N GLN A 66 17.12 6.54 -7.05
CA GLN A 66 18.33 7.13 -7.62
C GLN A 66 18.60 6.53 -9.01
N PRO A 67 19.25 7.27 -9.93
CA PRO A 67 19.61 6.74 -11.24
C PRO A 67 20.33 5.39 -11.14
N GLY A 68 19.84 4.38 -11.88
CA GLY A 68 20.38 3.02 -11.85
C GLY A 68 19.85 2.13 -10.72
N THR A 69 18.96 2.63 -9.87
CA THR A 69 18.23 1.84 -8.86
C THR A 69 16.82 1.52 -9.37
N ASP A 70 16.44 0.25 -9.29
CA ASP A 70 15.04 -0.14 -9.40
C ASP A 70 14.36 0.08 -8.04
N ALA A 71 13.64 1.19 -7.89
CA ALA A 71 12.98 1.56 -6.64
C ALA A 71 11.92 0.55 -6.20
N VAL A 72 11.28 -0.14 -7.16
CA VAL A 72 10.30 -1.18 -6.87
C VAL A 72 10.97 -2.34 -6.15
N GLU A 73 12.08 -2.82 -6.69
CA GLU A 73 12.85 -3.93 -6.09
C GLU A 73 13.55 -3.51 -4.79
N ALA A 74 14.07 -2.27 -4.74
CA ALA A 74 14.83 -1.78 -3.60
C ALA A 74 13.95 -1.40 -2.39
N PHE A 75 12.72 -0.94 -2.61
CA PHE A 75 11.87 -0.37 -1.56
C PHE A 75 10.49 -1.02 -1.50
N ALA A 76 9.69 -0.97 -2.57
CA ALA A 76 8.31 -1.44 -2.52
C ALA A 76 8.21 -2.94 -2.23
N ARG A 77 9.01 -3.77 -2.90
CA ARG A 77 9.03 -5.22 -2.66
C ARG A 77 9.37 -5.61 -1.22
N PRO A 78 10.48 -5.15 -0.61
CA PRO A 78 10.79 -5.53 0.76
C PRO A 78 9.76 -5.00 1.76
N MET A 79 9.22 -3.80 1.55
CA MET A 79 8.17 -3.26 2.44
C MET A 79 6.87 -4.06 2.36
N ILE A 80 6.39 -4.38 1.15
CA ILE A 80 5.20 -5.22 0.97
C ILE A 80 5.43 -6.65 1.48
N ALA A 81 6.62 -7.22 1.29
CA ALA A 81 6.94 -8.54 1.82
C ALA A 81 6.81 -8.58 3.34
N LYS A 82 7.37 -7.57 4.03
CA LYS A 82 7.22 -7.44 5.48
C LYS A 82 5.75 -7.32 5.91
N ILE A 83 4.98 -6.46 5.25
CA ILE A 83 3.55 -6.29 5.56
C ILE A 83 2.80 -7.63 5.42
N VAL A 84 3.13 -8.43 4.39
CA VAL A 84 2.49 -9.74 4.17
C VAL A 84 2.94 -10.77 5.20
N GLU A 85 4.19 -10.74 5.66
CA GLU A 85 4.68 -11.58 6.76
C GLU A 85 3.95 -11.25 8.07
N ASP A 86 3.87 -9.97 8.44
CA ASP A 86 3.18 -9.53 9.66
C ASP A 86 1.69 -9.93 9.64
N LEU A 87 1.03 -9.85 8.48
CA LEU A 87 -0.36 -10.33 8.30
C LEU A 87 -0.54 -11.84 8.52
N ALA A 88 0.48 -12.65 8.26
CA ALA A 88 0.43 -14.09 8.43
C ALA A 88 0.64 -14.50 9.90
N ASP A 89 1.43 -13.72 10.63
CA ASP A 89 1.68 -13.94 12.05
C ASP A 89 0.47 -13.55 12.94
N ASP A 90 -0.37 -12.64 12.46
CA ASP A 90 -1.62 -12.22 13.12
C ASP A 90 -2.83 -13.14 12.87
N ALA A 91 -2.69 -14.20 12.06
CA ALA A 91 -3.78 -15.09 11.62
C ALA A 91 -3.93 -16.38 12.45
#